data_AF-A0A4Z1CFW6-F1
#
_entry.id   AF-A0A4Z1CFW6-F1
#
_cell.length_a   1.000
_cell.length_b   1.000
_cell.length_c   1.000
_cell.angle_alpha   90.00
_cell.angle_beta   90.00
_cell.angle_gamma   90.00
#
_symmetry.space_group_name_H-M   'P 1'
#
loop_
_entity.id
_entity.type
_entity.pdbx_description
1 polymer ?
#
loop_
_entity_poly.entity_id
_entity_poly.type
_entity_poly.pdbx_seq_one_letter_code
_entity_poly.pdbx_strand_id
1 'polypeptide(L)' 'MADAEQAPLLRVVNPDATPEEVAALVAVFSALGSATGEPPRRPRPVWNHPARGVRQTHRSGPGAWRASGLPR' A
#
# COMPACT_ATOMS: atom_id res chain seq x y z
N MET A 1 -28.34 -3.93 28.40
CA MET A 1 -27.96 -2.67 29.08
C MET A 1 -26.95 -1.99 28.17
N ALA A 2 -27.33 -0.83 27.65
CA ALA A 2 -26.57 0.10 26.82
C ALA A 2 -26.02 -0.44 25.48
N ASP A 3 -26.88 -0.48 24.47
CA ASP A 3 -26.48 0.06 23.17
C ASP A 3 -26.39 1.57 23.40
N ALA A 4 -25.19 2.08 23.64
CA ALA A 4 -25.00 3.51 23.75
C ALA A 4 -25.29 4.07 22.36
N GLU A 5 -26.47 4.69 22.20
CA GLU A 5 -26.86 5.50 21.04
C GLU A 5 -25.63 6.21 20.48
N GLN A 6 -25.09 5.70 19.37
CA GLN A 6 -23.95 6.29 18.71
C GLN A 6 -24.45 7.58 18.05
N ALA A 7 -24.40 8.67 18.81
CA ALA A 7 -24.68 9.99 18.27
C ALA A 7 -23.75 10.23 17.07
N PRO A 8 -24.28 10.74 15.94
CA PRO A 8 -23.49 10.93 14.74
C PRO A 8 -22.33 11.90 15.02
N LEU A 9 -21.13 11.52 14.61
CA LEU A 9 -19.91 12.34 14.78
C LEU A 9 -19.97 13.68 14.06
N LEU A 10 -20.79 13.77 13.00
CA LEU A 10 -20.99 14.96 12.19
C LEU A 10 -22.49 15.21 12.01
N ARG A 11 -22.90 16.48 12.11
CA ARG A 11 -24.27 16.93 11.85
C ARG A 11 -24.29 17.86 10.64
N VAL A 12 -25.12 17.53 9.65
CA VAL A 12 -25.39 18.44 8.53
C VAL A 12 -26.30 19.56 9.01
N VAL A 13 -25.81 20.80 8.95
CA VAL A 13 -26.55 21.99 9.38
C VAL A 13 -27.24 22.72 8.22
N ASN A 14 -26.74 22.56 7.00
CA ASN A 14 -27.33 23.09 5.78
C ASN A 14 -27.37 21.97 4.72
N PRO A 15 -28.56 21.55 4.26
CA PRO A 15 -28.69 20.55 3.20
C PRO A 15 -28.38 21.09 1.79
N ASP A 16 -28.44 22.41 1.58
CA ASP A 16 -28.32 23.06 0.27
C ASP A 16 -26.91 23.63 0.05
N ALA A 17 -25.88 22.80 0.29
CA ALA A 17 -24.49 23.17 -0.01
C ALA A 17 -24.25 23.20 -1.52
N THR A 18 -23.47 24.18 -2.01
CA THR A 18 -23.13 24.23 -3.44
C THR A 18 -22.15 23.10 -3.80
N PRO A 19 -22.05 22.73 -5.09
CA PRO A 19 -21.08 21.72 -5.53
C PRO A 19 -19.64 22.06 -5.14
N GLU A 20 -19.27 23.34 -5.17
CA GLU A 20 -17.94 23.83 -4.80
C GLU A 20 -17.66 23.66 -3.30
N GLU A 21 -18.66 23.90 -2.44
CA GLU A 21 -18.55 23.72 -1.00
C GLU A 21 -18.39 22.24 -0.63
N VAL A 22 -19.16 21.36 -1.28
CA VAL A 22 -19.01 19.91 -1.13
C VAL A 22 -17.61 19.47 -1.57
N ALA A 23 -17.11 19.99 -2.69
CA ALA A 23 -15.76 19.68 -3.17
C ALA A 23 -14.67 20.13 -2.18
N ALA A 24 -14.82 21.30 -1.56
CA ALA A 24 -13.90 21.79 -0.54
C ALA A 24 -13.83 20.86 0.69
N LEU A 25 -15.00 20.37 1.17
CA LEU A 25 -15.05 19.41 2.27
C LEU A 25 -14.35 18.09 1.91
N VAL A 26 -14.62 17.54 0.72
CA VAL A 26 -13.97 16.32 0.22
C VAL A 26 -12.46 16.49 0.14
N ALA A 27 -11.98 17.62 -0.37
CA ALA A 27 -10.56 17.91 -0.48
C ALA A 27 -9.86 17.92 0.89
N VAL A 28 -10.46 18.59 1.88
CA VAL A 28 -9.93 18.62 3.25
C VAL A 28 -9.89 17.23 3.88
N PHE A 29 -10.98 16.46 3.82
CA PHE A 29 -11.00 15.11 4.39
C PHE A 29 -10.04 14.15 3.70
N SER A 30 -9.87 14.27 2.38
CA SER A 30 -8.90 13.48 1.63
C SER A 30 -7.46 13.82 2.02
N ALA A 31 -7.16 15.10 2.25
CA ALA A 31 -5.85 15.54 2.71
C ALA A 31 -5.54 15.05 4.14
N LEU A 32 -6.53 15.06 5.04
CA LEU A 32 -6.39 14.52 6.39
C LEU A 32 -6.13 13.00 6.38
N GLY A 33 -6.80 12.25 5.50
CA GLY A 33 -6.59 10.80 5.34
C GLY A 33 -5.26 10.41 4.68
N SER A 34 -4.64 11.34 3.94
CA SER A 34 -3.34 11.13 3.29
C SER A 34 -2.15 11.29 4.25
N ALA A 35 -2.37 11.80 5.46
CA ALA A 35 -1.31 12.14 6.40
C ALA A 35 -0.97 10.99 7.36
N THR A 36 -0.59 9.81 6.84
CA THR A 36 0.09 8.83 7.70
C THR A 36 0.88 7.80 6.90
N GLY A 37 2.20 8.02 6.84
CA GLY A 37 3.18 6.97 6.54
C GLY A 37 3.76 7.02 5.14
N GLU A 38 5.09 6.96 5.08
CA GLU A 38 5.80 6.50 3.89
C GLU A 38 5.12 5.20 3.42
N PRO A 39 4.70 5.11 2.14
CA PRO A 39 4.12 3.87 1.63
C PRO A 39 5.07 2.71 1.93
N PRO A 40 4.55 1.53 2.31
CA PRO A 40 5.41 0.40 2.64
C PRO A 40 6.36 0.16 1.46
N ARG A 41 7.67 0.14 1.77
CA ARG A 41 8.70 -0.02 0.75
C ARG A 41 8.38 -1.26 -0.06
N ARG A 42 8.07 -1.08 -1.35
CA ARG A 42 7.79 -2.20 -2.24
C ARG A 42 9.00 -3.15 -2.24
N PRO A 43 8.79 -4.46 -2.01
CA PRO A 43 9.86 -5.43 -2.13
C PRO A 43 10.51 -5.30 -3.51
N ARG A 44 11.84 -5.31 -3.56
CA ARG A 44 12.55 -5.34 -4.83
C ARG A 44 12.14 -6.60 -5.57
N PRO A 45 11.70 -6.52 -6.84
CA PRO A 45 11.36 -7.73 -7.55
C PRO A 45 12.62 -8.57 -7.77
N VAL A 46 12.49 -9.89 -7.66
CA VAL A 46 13.63 -10.83 -7.66
C VAL A 46 14.42 -10.80 -8.99
N TRP A 47 13.79 -10.36 -10.08
CA TRP A 47 14.46 -10.15 -11.37
C TRP A 47 15.47 -8.99 -11.36
N ASN A 48 15.30 -8.00 -10.46
CA ASN A 48 16.18 -6.84 -10.26
C ASN A 48 17.29 -7.07 -9.23
N HIS A 49 17.55 -8.32 -8.85
CA HIS A 49 18.56 -8.61 -7.83
C HIS A 49 19.99 -8.45 -8.42
N PRO A 50 20.89 -7.67 -7.80
CA PRO A 50 22.24 -7.40 -8.35
C PRO A 50 23.08 -8.67 -8.58
N ALA A 51 22.84 -9.72 -7.79
CA ALA A 51 23.50 -11.01 -7.96
C ALA A 51 23.26 -11.67 -9.33
N ARG A 52 22.23 -11.21 -10.09
CA ARG A 52 21.97 -11.64 -11.48
C ARG A 52 22.82 -10.89 -12.52
N GLY A 53 23.41 -9.75 -12.16
CA GLY A 53 24.33 -9.00 -13.03
C GLY A 53 25.73 -9.62 -13.13
N VAL A 54 26.02 -10.63 -12.33
CA VAL A 54 27.30 -11.35 -12.34
C VAL A 54 27.06 -12.84 -12.52
N ARG A 55 27.98 -13.51 -13.24
CA ARG A 55 27.93 -14.96 -13.41
C ARG A 55 28.14 -15.65 -12.06
N GLN A 56 27.25 -16.55 -11.71
CA GLN A 56 27.37 -17.39 -10.51
C GLN A 56 28.02 -18.73 -10.87
N THR A 57 28.80 -19.29 -9.95
CA THR A 57 29.36 -20.64 -10.13
C THR A 57 28.26 -21.69 -10.03
N HIS A 58 28.13 -22.53 -11.07
CA HIS A 58 27.25 -23.69 -11.03
C HIS A 58 27.94 -24.84 -10.29
N ARG A 59 27.25 -25.43 -9.31
CA ARG A 59 27.75 -26.63 -8.63
C ARG A 59 27.51 -27.87 -9.49
N SER A 60 28.39 -28.85 -9.37
CA SER A 60 28.14 -30.22 -9.83
C SER A 60 27.49 -31.04 -8.72
N GLY A 61 26.65 -32.01 -9.09
CA GLY A 61 26.06 -32.97 -8.15
C GLY A 61 24.57 -33.24 -8.39
N PRO A 62 24.00 -34.24 -7.69
CA PRO A 62 22.58 -34.56 -7.80
C PRO A 62 21.70 -33.32 -7.55
N GLY A 63 20.77 -33.05 -8.47
CA GLY A 63 19.86 -31.91 -8.36
C GLY A 63 20.45 -30.53 -8.70
N ALA A 64 21.76 -30.41 -8.93
CA ALA A 64 22.40 -29.12 -9.13
C ALA A 64 21.94 -28.40 -10.42
N TRP A 65 21.62 -29.16 -11.48
CA TRP A 65 21.04 -28.60 -12.70
C TRP A 65 19.66 -27.98 -12.45
N ARG A 66 18.77 -28.67 -11.72
CA ARG A 66 17.44 -28.14 -11.36
C ARG A 66 17.54 -26.91 -10.45
N ALA A 67 18.46 -26.93 -9.47
CA ALA A 67 18.67 -25.83 -8.56
C ALA A 67 19.24 -24.56 -9.24
N SER A 68 19.88 -24.69 -10.40
CA SER A 68 20.49 -23.55 -11.11
C SER A 68 19.48 -22.49 -11.58
N GLY A 69 18.22 -22.87 -11.82
CA GLY A 69 17.16 -21.99 -12.30
C GLY A 69 16.22 -21.45 -11.22
N LEU A 70 16.34 -21.90 -9.97
CA LEU A 70 15.46 -21.47 -8.89
C LEU A 70 15.87 -20.08 -8.34
N PRO A 71 14.92 -19.28 -7.84
CA PRO A 71 15.22 -18.07 -7.08
C PRO A 71 16.17 -18.38 -5.91
N ARG A 72 17.17 -17.51 -5.71
CA ARG A 72 17.99 -17.45 -4.49
C ARG A 72 17.66 -16.18 -3.73
#